data_AF-A0A9D7HET1-F1
#
_entry.id   AF-A0A9D7HET1-F1
#
_cell.length_a   1.000
_cell.length_b   1.000
_cell.length_c   1.000
_cell.angle_alpha   90.00
_cell.angle_beta   90.00
_cell.angle_gamma   90.00
#
_symmetry.space_group_name_H-M   'P 1'
#
loop_
_entity.id
_entity.type
_entity.pdbx_description
1 polymer ?
#
loop_
_entity_poly.entity_id
_entity_poly.type
_entity_poly.pdbx_seq_one_letter_code
_entity_poly.pdbx_strand_id
1 'polypeptide(L)'
;MDFAHIRQYAHRHCRFKLRSGKEIYGVVWEVETSDNVGGSASKRLFFASVRDYERLQSSATPVQVISMQPEEIVGVESLAS
;
A
#
# COMPACT_ATOMS: atom_id res chain seq x y z
N MET A 1 -10.10 4.66 -7.00
CA MET A 1 -9.14 4.18 -8.01
C MET A 1 -9.11 2.67 -7.91
N ASP A 2 -9.00 1.93 -9.01
CA ASP A 2 -9.11 0.47 -8.94
C ASP A 2 -7.80 -0.19 -8.53
N PHE A 3 -7.88 -1.32 -7.81
CA PHE A 3 -6.73 -2.12 -7.35
C PHE A 3 -5.71 -2.39 -8.46
N ALA A 4 -6.17 -2.74 -9.67
CA ALA A 4 -5.30 -3.03 -10.81
C ALA A 4 -4.36 -1.87 -11.17
N HIS A 5 -4.83 -0.62 -11.02
CA HIS A 5 -4.03 0.57 -11.27
C HIS A 5 -3.05 0.87 -10.14
N ILE A 6 -3.34 0.48 -8.90
CA ILE A 6 -2.44 0.71 -7.76
C ILE A 6 -1.33 -0.33 -7.74
N ARG A 7 -1.61 -1.56 -8.18
CA ARG A 7 -0.67 -2.69 -8.17
C ARG A 7 0.64 -2.41 -8.92
N GLN A 8 0.60 -1.64 -10.01
CA GLN A 8 1.80 -1.25 -10.76
C GLN A 8 2.76 -0.33 -9.95
N TYR A 9 2.24 0.30 -8.90
CA TYR A 9 2.99 1.15 -7.98
C TYR A 9 3.35 0.43 -6.67
N ALA A 10 3.02 -0.86 -6.56
CA ALA A 10 3.39 -1.65 -5.39
C ALA A 10 4.92 -1.71 -5.23
N HIS A 11 5.39 -1.68 -3.99
CA HIS A 11 6.80 -1.71 -3.63
C HIS A 11 7.64 -0.54 -4.17
N ARG A 12 7.00 0.55 -4.61
CA ARG A 12 7.67 1.77 -5.10
C ARG A 12 7.42 2.95 -4.18
N HIS A 13 8.35 3.90 -4.20
CA HIS A 13 8.19 5.18 -3.51
C HIS A 13 7.18 6.02 -4.29
N CYS A 14 6.07 6.33 -3.66
CA CYS A 14 4.95 6.99 -4.29
C CYS A 14 4.38 8.10 -3.42
N ARG A 15 3.80 9.10 -4.09
CA ARG A 15 2.88 10.06 -3.52
C ARG A 15 1.46 9.58 -3.79
N PHE A 16 0.66 9.44 -2.74
CA PHE A 16 -0.74 9.07 -2.83
C PHE A 16 -1.61 10.26 -2.43
N LYS A 17 -2.58 10.59 -3.26
CA LYS A 17 -3.62 11.54 -2.96
C LYS A 17 -4.85 10.80 -2.46
N LEU A 18 -5.30 11.12 -1.25
CA LEU A 18 -6.47 10.53 -0.64
C LEU A 18 -7.73 11.35 -0.95
N ARG A 19 -8.90 10.71 -0.86
CA ARG A 19 -10.21 11.34 -1.05
C ARG A 19 -10.47 12.49 -0.08
N SER A 20 -9.87 12.44 1.11
CA SER A 20 -9.89 13.53 2.09
C SER A 20 -9.15 14.79 1.64
N GLY A 21 -8.42 14.74 0.52
CA GLY A 21 -7.54 15.82 0.04
C GLY A 21 -6.13 15.76 0.62
N LYS A 22 -5.87 14.87 1.60
CA LYS A 22 -4.53 14.66 2.17
C LYS A 22 -3.63 13.95 1.16
N GLU A 23 -2.37 14.39 1.10
CA GLU A 23 -1.32 13.69 0.38
C GLU A 23 -0.42 12.95 1.38
N ILE A 24 -0.11 11.69 1.08
CA ILE A 24 0.79 10.84 1.87
C ILE A 24 1.91 10.30 0.98
N TYR A 25 3.08 10.08 1.58
CA TYR A 25 4.30 9.68 0.89
C TYR A 25 4.79 8.37 1.49
N GLY A 26 4.94 7.33 0.67
CA GLY A 26 5.28 6.02 1.18
C GLY A 26 5.23 4.93 0.12
N VAL A 27 5.10 3.70 0.58
CA VAL A 27 5.07 2.49 -0.22
C VAL A 27 3.80 1.72 0.09
N VAL A 28 3.15 1.19 -0.96
CA VAL A 28 2.01 0.28 -0.83
C VAL A 28 2.38 -1.11 -1.32
N TRP A 29 1.73 -2.13 -0.78
CA TRP A 29 1.82 -3.50 -1.28
C TRP A 29 0.56 -4.30 -0.96
N GLU A 30 0.34 -5.34 -1.74
CA GLU A 30 -0.79 -6.25 -1.57
C GLU A 30 -0.36 -7.47 -0.78
N VAL A 31 -1.22 -7.92 0.14
CA VAL A 31 -1.10 -9.23 0.79
C VAL A 31 -2.36 -10.01 0.51
N GLU A 32 -2.20 -11.18 -0.11
CA GLU A 32 -3.27 -12.17 -0.25
C GLU A 32 -3.43 -12.88 1.09
N THR A 33 -4.55 -12.64 1.78
CA THR A 33 -4.87 -13.39 2.99
C THR A 33 -5.76 -14.57 2.63
N SER A 34 -5.25 -15.77 2.87
CA SER A 34 -6.01 -17.02 2.77
C SER A 34 -6.95 -17.16 3.96
N ASP A 35 -8.02 -16.37 4.02
CA ASP A 35 -9.09 -16.66 4.98
C ASP A 35 -9.83 -17.92 4.51
N ASN A 36 -9.63 -19.01 5.26
CA ASN A 36 -10.12 -20.37 4.96
C ASN A 36 -11.64 -20.54 5.11
N VAL A 37 -12.42 -19.45 5.05
CA VAL A 37 -13.87 -19.47 5.21
C VAL A 37 -14.51 -18.84 3.97
N GLY A 38 -14.74 -19.66 2.94
CA GLY A 38 -15.64 -19.30 1.83
C GLY A 38 -15.02 -18.49 0.68
N GLY A 39 -14.07 -19.10 -0.05
CA GLY A 39 -14.02 -19.00 -1.52
C GLY A 39 -13.59 -17.68 -2.18
N SER A 40 -13.21 -16.63 -1.46
CA SER A 40 -12.69 -15.40 -2.09
C SER A 40 -11.40 -14.95 -1.44
N ALA A 41 -10.28 -15.09 -2.17
CA ALA A 41 -8.97 -14.57 -1.78
C ALA A 41 -9.08 -13.06 -1.56
N SER A 42 -9.13 -12.64 -0.30
CA SER A 42 -9.32 -11.24 0.06
C SER A 42 -7.96 -10.55 -0.01
N LYS A 43 -7.79 -9.71 -1.03
CA LYS A 43 -6.58 -8.89 -1.20
C LYS A 43 -6.67 -7.66 -0.31
N ARG A 44 -5.70 -7.49 0.59
CA ARG A 44 -5.59 -6.29 1.42
C ARG A 44 -4.42 -5.45 0.95
N LEU A 45 -4.66 -4.15 0.80
CA LEU A 45 -3.62 -3.17 0.50
C LEU A 45 -3.07 -2.60 1.81
N PHE A 46 -1.75 -2.62 1.95
CA PHE A 46 -1.05 -2.02 3.07
C PHE A 46 -0.23 -0.82 2.60
N PHE A 47 -0.02 0.11 3.52
CA PHE A 47 0.80 1.29 3.35
C PHE A 47 1.81 1.38 4.51
N ALA A 48 3.03 1.82 4.21
CA ALA A 48 3.99 2.28 5.19
C ALA A 48 4.75 3.51 4.67
N SER A 49 5.34 4.27 5.59
CA SER A 49 6.29 5.31 5.21
C SER A 49 7.51 4.69 4.51
N VAL A 50 8.22 5.47 3.69
CA VAL A 50 9.44 4.99 3.02
C VAL A 50 10.45 4.43 4.03
N ARG A 51 10.68 5.16 5.14
CA ARG A 51 11.63 4.73 6.18
C ARG A 51 11.21 3.42 6.85
N ASP A 52 9.91 3.27 7.13
CA ASP A 52 9.40 2.05 7.74
C ASP A 52 9.47 0.87 6.76
N TYR A 53 9.21 1.11 5.48
CA TYR A 53 9.32 0.09 4.46
C TYR A 53 10.77 -0.37 4.23
N GLU A 54 11.72 0.55 4.16
CA GLU A 54 13.16 0.23 4.09
C GLU A 54 13.64 -0.55 5.31
N ARG A 55 13.14 -0.19 6.50
CA ARG A 55 13.43 -0.92 7.74
C ARG A 55 12.85 -2.32 7.74
N LEU A 56 11.63 -2.51 7.23
CA LEU A 56 11.00 -3.82 7.05
C LEU A 56 11.81 -4.71 6.11
N GLN A 57 12.39 -4.14 5.05
CA GLN A 57 13.26 -4.88 4.13
C GLN A 57 14.64 -5.21 4.73
N SER A 58 15.21 -4.29 5.51
CA SER A 58 16.59 -4.41 6.01
C SER A 58 16.69 -5.14 7.36
N SER A 59 15.62 -5.14 8.15
CA SER A 59 15.60 -5.67 9.51
C SER A 59 14.23 -6.28 9.81
N ALA A 60 14.18 -7.45 10.47
CA ALA A 60 12.93 -8.06 10.91
C ALA A 60 12.32 -7.34 12.14
N THR A 61 12.47 -6.01 12.22
CA THR A 61 11.88 -5.22 13.30
C THR A 61 10.43 -4.88 12.98
N PRO A 62 9.51 -4.94 13.95
CA PRO A 62 8.13 -4.53 13.74
C PRO A 62 8.09 -3.06 13.30
N VAL A 63 7.40 -2.79 12.19
CA VAL A 63 7.15 -1.43 11.70
C VAL A 63 5.66 -1.13 11.69
N GLN A 64 5.32 0.15 11.67
CA GLN A 64 3.93 0.59 11.57
C GLN A 64 3.45 0.44 10.13
N VAL A 65 2.40 -0.36 9.95
CA VAL A 65 1.72 -0.55 8.67
C VAL A 65 0.26 -0.19 8.82
N ILE A 66 -0.29 0.47 7.82
CA ILE A 66 -1.68 0.94 7.80
C ILE A 66 -2.41 0.16 6.71
N SER A 67 -3.57 -0.41 7.05
CA SER A 67 -4.47 -0.96 6.04
C SER A 67 -5.09 0.20 5.25
N MET A 68 -4.91 0.20 3.94
CA MET A 68 -5.50 1.21 3.05
C MET A 68 -6.64 0.61 2.24
N GLN A 69 -7.70 1.39 2.05
CA GLN A 69 -8.77 1.06 1.11
C GLN A 69 -8.49 1.73 -0.24
N PRO A 70 -8.41 0.99 -1.36
CA PRO A 70 -8.14 1.59 -2.67
C PRO A 70 -9.14 2.66 -3.11
N GLU A 71 -10.37 2.59 -2.59
CA GLU A 71 -11.41 3.57 -2.83
C GLU A 71 -11.03 4.95 -2.24
N GLU A 72 -10.22 4.97 -1.17
CA GLU A 72 -9.70 6.20 -0.57
C GLU A 72 -8.61 6.83 -1.43
N ILE A 73 -7.92 6.07 -2.28
CA ILE A 73 -6.88 6.60 -3.16
C ILE A 73 -7.54 7.17 -4.42
N VAL A 74 -7.32 8.46 -4.64
CA VAL A 74 -7.83 9.19 -5.82
C VAL A 74 -6.73 9.55 -6.80
N GLY A 75 -5.46 9.42 -6.42
CA GLY A 75 -4.32 9.60 -7.31
C GLY A 75 -3.06 8.96 -6.75
N VAL A 76 -2.17 8.54 -7.64
CA VAL A 76 -0.86 8.01 -7.30
C VAL A 76 0.18 8.50 -8.30
N GLU A 77 1.35 8.85 -7.80
CA GLU A 77 2.47 9.31 -8.59
C GLU A 77 3.74 8.63 -8.07
N SER A 78 4.56 8.07 -8.96
CA SER A 78 5.83 7.49 -8.56
C SER A 78 6.88 8.57 -8.41
N LEU A 79 7.61 8.53 -7.29
CA LEU A 79 8.65 9.51 -6.93
C LEU A 79 10.05 9.02 -7.32
N ALA A 80 10.18 7.76 -7.72
CA ALA A 80 11.41 7.19 -8.25
C ALA A 80 11.17 6.84 -9.73
N SER A 81 11.86 7.55 -10.63
CA SER A 81 11.96 7.21 -12.05
C SER A 81 12.99 6.11 -12.29
#